data_AF-A0A915NU63-F1
#
_entry.id   AF-A0A915NU63-F1
#
_cell.length_a   1.000
_cell.length_b   1.000
_cell.length_c   1.000
_cell.angle_alpha   90.00
_cell.angle_beta   90.00
_cell.angle_gamma   90.00
#
_symmetry.space_group_name_H-M   'P 1'
#
loop_
_entity.id
_entity.type
_entity.pdbx_description
1 polymer ?
#
loop_
_entity_poly.entity_id
_entity_poly.type
_entity_poly.pdbx_seq_one_letter_code
_entity_poly.pdbx_strand_id
1 'polypeptide(L)'
;MTHRHKNGLNNKIEQEQQNSIKQQPNNPSNPPNPSIPPHKSTSPLFNYPPLPKWEMRICWLISFGTVAYAWFCVWQASSKWEFKIGRSQASISNLPFFGMKIKDESNWEWFRWSPFATSQYLPLLVGHSILFNFLPVFFPERIWNKIYLMLSMAGSAWVFTPRLLLASLMQGFLILGFTLYFRRTFVVWLSALPILYVVMNHTDWIHNDVFLVLLFISYTLLSYISFCLELVKHLEGKQEGKQVGKLEKHCDKQQTQQEYQQNKHQNKQNEEKHREKYQEKQQKHEQKQQEKHQNIQQKHQNIQQKHQNIQQKHQNIQQKYQKHPIHLLERMLFYTFYQPFLFSLIVLYPEFERQYAEINAKQRNWTKIIFKCFRVAFWWAICELCLHFVYFGSIALDTEFMQKLPKDQFVSIGMAIGAFFHLKYVVIFGLPAIFALIDGMEPPDGPICISRVSLYSKIWR
;
A
#
# COMPACT_ATOMS: atom_id res chain seq x y z
N MET A 1 -11.36 -29.55 -21.85
CA MET A 1 -10.71 -30.66 -21.11
C MET A 1 -9.17 -30.58 -21.06
N THR A 2 -8.55 -29.41 -21.25
CA THR A 2 -7.07 -29.25 -21.23
C THR A 2 -6.53 -28.37 -20.09
N HIS A 3 -7.38 -27.88 -19.18
CA HIS A 3 -6.97 -27.09 -18.02
C HIS A 3 -6.92 -27.86 -16.68
N ARG A 4 -7.32 -29.14 -16.68
CA ARG A 4 -7.42 -29.97 -15.46
C ARG A 4 -6.12 -30.73 -15.11
N HIS A 5 -5.17 -30.82 -16.03
CA HIS A 5 -3.92 -31.57 -15.82
C HIS A 5 -2.77 -30.75 -15.23
N LYS A 6 -2.81 -29.40 -15.32
CA LYS A 6 -1.75 -28.53 -14.78
C LYS A 6 -1.84 -28.31 -13.26
N ASN A 7 -3.06 -28.34 -12.68
CA ASN A 7 -3.24 -28.09 -11.24
C ASN A 7 -2.96 -29.32 -10.37
N GLY A 8 -3.05 -30.54 -10.93
CA GLY A 8 -2.70 -31.77 -10.22
C GLY A 8 -1.18 -31.99 -10.08
N LEU A 9 -0.38 -31.44 -11.00
CA LEU A 9 1.08 -31.55 -10.97
C LEU A 9 1.70 -30.60 -9.94
N ASN A 10 1.21 -29.35 -9.84
CA ASN A 10 1.75 -28.37 -8.90
C ASN A 10 1.53 -28.75 -7.43
N ASN A 11 0.37 -29.34 -7.09
CA ASN A 11 0.09 -29.77 -5.72
C ASN A 11 0.93 -30.99 -5.30
N LYS A 12 1.34 -31.83 -6.25
CA LYS A 12 2.20 -32.99 -5.98
C LYS A 12 3.66 -32.58 -5.79
N ILE A 13 4.11 -31.55 -6.51
CA ILE A 13 5.45 -30.97 -6.37
C ILE A 13 5.61 -30.21 -5.04
N GLU A 14 4.56 -29.51 -4.56
CA GLU A 14 4.59 -28.83 -3.26
C GLU A 14 4.60 -29.81 -2.06
N GLN A 15 3.90 -30.95 -2.17
CA GLN A 15 3.92 -31.99 -1.13
C GLN A 15 5.24 -32.78 -1.09
N GLU A 16 5.86 -33.04 -2.25
CA GLU A 16 7.18 -33.70 -2.31
C GLU A 16 8.33 -32.78 -1.82
N GLN A 17 8.22 -31.46 -2.02
CA GLN A 17 9.16 -30.49 -1.45
C GLN A 17 9.04 -30.35 0.07
N GLN A 18 7.83 -30.44 0.64
CA GLN A 18 7.64 -30.40 2.10
C GLN A 18 8.11 -31.66 2.82
N ASN A 19 7.99 -32.84 2.19
CA ASN A 19 8.44 -34.09 2.79
C ASN A 19 9.97 -34.29 2.71
N SER A 20 10.65 -33.67 1.74
CA SER A 20 12.12 -33.71 1.62
C SER A 20 12.85 -32.86 2.67
N ILE A 21 12.16 -31.93 3.34
CA ILE A 21 12.76 -31.04 4.37
C ILE A 21 12.76 -31.70 5.76
N LYS A 22 12.05 -32.81 5.97
CA LYS A 22 11.90 -33.46 7.28
C LYS A 22 12.89 -34.59 7.59
N GLN A 23 13.84 -34.91 6.70
CA GLN A 23 14.76 -36.04 6.91
C GLN A 23 16.22 -35.74 6.52
N GLN A 24 16.84 -34.73 7.13
CA GLN A 24 18.31 -34.63 7.17
C GLN A 24 18.82 -34.89 8.59
N PRO A 25 19.81 -35.79 8.78
CA PRO A 25 20.41 -36.03 10.08
C PRO A 25 21.33 -34.85 10.47
N ASN A 26 21.27 -34.47 11.75
CA ASN A 26 22.04 -33.38 12.36
C ASN A 26 23.56 -33.58 12.15
N ASN A 27 24.22 -32.60 11.53
CA ASN A 27 25.68 -32.54 11.39
C ASN A 27 26.24 -31.46 12.35
N PRO A 28 27.05 -31.81 13.37
CA PRO A 28 27.48 -30.89 14.42
C PRO A 28 28.80 -30.18 14.05
N SER A 29 28.75 -29.16 13.19
CA SER A 29 29.93 -28.29 12.97
C SER A 29 29.58 -26.99 12.23
N ASN A 30 28.85 -26.06 12.87
CA ASN A 30 28.81 -24.66 12.45
C ASN A 30 28.61 -23.74 13.68
N PRO A 31 29.39 -22.65 13.82
CA PRO A 31 29.26 -21.69 14.92
C PRO A 31 27.97 -20.85 14.80
N PRO A 32 27.44 -20.32 15.92
CA PRO A 32 26.13 -19.67 15.96
C PRO A 32 26.18 -18.28 15.33
N ASN A 33 25.45 -18.10 14.22
CA ASN A 33 25.16 -16.80 13.61
C ASN A 33 24.17 -16.03 14.51
N PRO A 34 24.30 -14.71 14.77
CA PRO A 34 23.39 -13.99 15.65
C PRO A 34 21.98 -14.04 15.09
N SER A 35 21.11 -14.75 15.81
CA SER A 35 19.76 -15.06 15.43
C SER A 35 18.92 -13.78 15.37
N ILE A 36 18.60 -13.34 14.17
CA ILE A 36 17.33 -12.65 13.91
C ILE A 36 16.26 -13.62 14.42
N PRO A 37 15.40 -13.26 15.39
CA PRO A 37 14.35 -14.16 15.83
C PRO A 37 13.52 -14.50 14.59
N PRO A 38 13.38 -15.79 14.24
CA PRO A 38 12.53 -16.16 13.13
C PRO A 38 11.16 -15.57 13.41
N HIS A 39 10.59 -14.84 12.45
CA HIS A 39 9.17 -14.53 12.47
C HIS A 39 8.48 -15.84 12.78
N LYS A 40 7.89 -15.96 13.99
CA LYS A 40 7.12 -17.13 14.39
C LYS A 40 6.08 -17.32 13.30
N SER A 41 6.31 -18.25 12.37
CA SER A 41 5.27 -18.77 11.52
C SER A 41 4.36 -19.49 12.50
N THR A 42 3.32 -18.78 12.94
CA THR A 42 2.28 -19.37 13.77
C THR A 42 1.75 -20.54 12.96
N SER A 43 2.16 -21.75 13.34
CA SER A 43 1.55 -22.96 12.83
C SER A 43 0.06 -22.80 13.10
N PRO A 44 -0.81 -22.96 12.09
CA PRO A 44 -2.23 -22.77 12.30
C PRO A 44 -2.65 -23.71 13.44
N LEU A 45 -3.25 -23.13 14.50
CA LEU A 45 -3.73 -23.89 15.67
C LEU A 45 -4.67 -25.03 15.26
N PHE A 46 -5.29 -24.91 14.08
CA PHE A 46 -6.11 -25.93 13.47
C PHE A 46 -5.97 -25.89 11.94
N ASN A 47 -5.64 -27.02 11.32
CA ASN A 47 -5.63 -27.17 9.87
C ASN A 47 -6.97 -27.78 9.43
N TYR A 48 -7.91 -26.94 9.00
CA TYR A 48 -9.21 -27.40 8.53
C TYR A 48 -9.06 -28.15 7.21
N PRO A 49 -9.61 -29.38 7.07
CA PRO A 49 -9.66 -30.03 5.77
C PRO A 49 -10.48 -29.17 4.79
N PRO A 50 -10.11 -29.14 3.50
CA PRO A 50 -10.88 -28.40 2.51
C PRO A 50 -12.29 -28.99 2.41
N LEU A 51 -13.33 -28.13 2.41
CA LEU A 51 -14.70 -28.59 2.26
C LEU A 51 -14.86 -29.39 0.94
N PRO A 52 -15.66 -30.46 0.93
CA PRO A 52 -16.03 -31.16 -0.28
C PRO A 52 -16.51 -30.20 -1.38
N LYS A 53 -16.15 -30.50 -2.63
CA LYS A 53 -16.48 -29.62 -3.78
C LYS A 53 -17.97 -29.38 -3.95
N TRP A 54 -18.82 -30.33 -3.54
CA TRP A 54 -20.27 -30.18 -3.61
C TRP A 54 -20.79 -29.21 -2.54
N GLU A 55 -20.27 -29.28 -1.30
CA GLU A 55 -20.60 -28.32 -0.24
C GLU A 55 -20.20 -26.91 -0.65
N MET A 56 -18.99 -26.74 -1.21
CA MET A 56 -18.56 -25.45 -1.74
C MET A 56 -19.51 -24.91 -2.80
N ARG A 57 -20.01 -25.76 -3.71
CA ARG A 57 -20.98 -25.34 -4.74
C ARG A 57 -22.32 -24.93 -4.12
N ILE A 58 -22.79 -25.66 -3.11
CA ILE A 58 -24.02 -25.31 -2.39
C ILE A 58 -23.84 -24.00 -1.63
N CYS A 59 -22.73 -23.81 -0.91
CA CYS A 59 -22.42 -22.55 -0.24
C CYS A 59 -22.41 -21.38 -1.24
N TRP A 60 -21.77 -21.56 -2.40
CA TRP A 60 -21.78 -20.55 -3.47
C TRP A 60 -23.19 -20.25 -3.98
N LEU A 61 -24.01 -21.28 -4.22
CA LEU A 61 -25.38 -21.12 -4.68
C LEU A 61 -26.23 -20.37 -3.65
N ILE A 62 -26.14 -20.76 -2.37
CA ILE A 62 -26.87 -20.11 -1.28
C ILE A 62 -26.41 -18.66 -1.15
N SER A 63 -25.09 -18.40 -1.07
CA SER A 63 -24.56 -17.05 -0.95
C SER A 63 -24.98 -16.16 -2.13
N PHE A 64 -24.91 -16.67 -3.35
CA PHE A 64 -25.35 -15.93 -4.53
C PHE A 64 -26.86 -15.65 -4.48
N GLY A 65 -27.67 -16.65 -4.14
CA GLY A 65 -29.12 -16.50 -3.99
C GLY A 65 -29.48 -15.48 -2.92
N THR A 66 -28.82 -15.51 -1.75
CA THR A 66 -29.04 -14.55 -0.67
C THR A 66 -28.64 -13.13 -1.08
N VAL A 67 -27.49 -12.95 -1.75
CA VAL A 67 -27.06 -11.63 -2.22
C VAL A 67 -28.01 -11.10 -3.30
N ALA A 68 -28.44 -11.94 -4.23
CA ALA A 68 -29.41 -11.56 -5.26
C ALA A 68 -30.77 -11.18 -4.67
N TYR A 69 -31.28 -11.97 -3.71
CA TYR A 69 -32.51 -11.66 -2.99
C TYR A 69 -32.39 -10.33 -2.23
N ALA A 70 -31.28 -10.12 -1.53
CA ALA A 70 -31.09 -8.89 -0.79
C ALA A 70 -31.04 -7.66 -1.70
N TRP A 71 -30.34 -7.72 -2.84
CA TRP A 71 -30.37 -6.62 -3.83
C TRP A 71 -31.75 -6.40 -4.44
N PHE A 72 -32.52 -7.47 -4.66
CA PHE A 72 -33.92 -7.36 -5.05
C PHE A 72 -34.76 -6.64 -3.98
N CYS A 73 -34.58 -6.95 -2.69
CA CYS A 73 -35.23 -6.24 -1.59
C CYS A 73 -34.85 -4.75 -1.57
N VAL A 74 -33.59 -4.38 -1.81
CA VAL A 74 -33.19 -2.97 -1.86
C VAL A 74 -33.81 -2.25 -3.06
N TRP A 75 -33.86 -2.90 -4.22
CA TRP A 75 -34.55 -2.37 -5.39
C TRP A 75 -36.07 -2.21 -5.14
N GLN A 76 -36.69 -3.18 -4.47
CA GLN A 76 -38.10 -3.12 -4.12
C GLN A 76 -38.40 -1.96 -3.15
N ALA A 77 -37.56 -1.75 -2.15
CA ALA A 77 -37.67 -0.59 -1.25
C ALA A 77 -37.47 0.73 -2.00
N SER A 78 -36.49 0.78 -2.91
CA SER A 78 -36.19 1.96 -3.74
C SER A 78 -37.30 2.28 -4.73
N SER A 79 -38.01 1.27 -5.25
CA SER A 79 -39.12 1.46 -6.17
C SER A 79 -40.37 2.01 -5.49
N LYS A 80 -40.51 1.80 -4.18
CA LYS A 80 -41.60 2.36 -3.34
C LYS A 80 -41.24 3.72 -2.74
N TRP A 81 -39.97 4.13 -2.87
CA TRP A 81 -39.46 5.35 -2.27
C TRP A 81 -39.72 6.55 -3.18
N GLU A 82 -40.23 7.63 -2.58
CA GLU A 82 -40.47 8.90 -3.26
C GLU A 82 -39.56 9.99 -2.70
N PHE A 83 -38.98 10.80 -3.58
CA PHE A 83 -38.14 11.92 -3.18
C PHE A 83 -39.01 13.04 -2.60
N LYS A 84 -38.76 13.39 -1.33
CA LYS A 84 -39.44 14.50 -0.66
C LYS A 84 -38.64 15.79 -0.88
N ILE A 85 -39.30 16.81 -1.43
CA ILE A 85 -38.73 18.15 -1.65
C ILE A 85 -38.19 18.70 -0.32
N GLY A 86 -36.91 19.10 -0.30
CA GLY A 86 -36.25 19.70 0.87
C GLY A 86 -35.66 18.72 1.89
N ARG A 87 -35.95 17.41 1.83
CA ARG A 87 -35.36 16.39 2.73
C ARG A 87 -34.38 15.45 2.03
N SER A 88 -34.54 15.23 0.72
CA SER A 88 -33.69 14.32 -0.04
C SER A 88 -32.70 15.09 -0.91
N GLN A 89 -31.41 14.78 -0.77
CA GLN A 89 -30.37 15.26 -1.67
C GLN A 89 -30.40 14.41 -2.94
N ALA A 90 -30.90 15.00 -4.03
CA ALA A 90 -31.03 14.34 -5.32
C ALA A 90 -30.84 15.32 -6.47
N SER A 91 -30.25 14.82 -7.56
CA SER A 91 -30.11 15.54 -8.81
C SER A 91 -30.74 14.76 -9.95
N ILE A 92 -31.14 15.46 -11.01
CA ILE A 92 -31.62 14.82 -12.24
C ILE A 92 -30.46 14.80 -13.23
N SER A 93 -30.17 13.64 -13.80
CA SER A 93 -29.16 13.51 -14.83
C SER A 93 -29.67 12.62 -15.96
N ASN A 94 -29.12 12.82 -17.16
CA ASN A 94 -29.45 12.01 -18.32
C ASN A 94 -28.45 10.87 -18.45
N LEU A 95 -28.91 9.64 -18.26
CA LEU A 95 -28.11 8.44 -18.43
C LEU A 95 -28.12 8.00 -19.90
N PRO A 96 -26.95 7.61 -20.45
CA PRO A 96 -26.91 6.88 -21.71
C PRO A 96 -27.83 5.66 -21.63
N PHE A 97 -28.69 5.47 -22.63
CA PHE A 97 -29.67 4.38 -22.76
C PHE A 97 -30.90 4.40 -21.83
N PHE A 98 -30.84 5.04 -20.65
CA PHE A 98 -31.96 5.05 -19.70
C PHE A 98 -32.75 6.37 -19.64
N GLY A 99 -32.22 7.44 -20.25
CA GLY A 99 -32.86 8.75 -20.27
C GLY A 99 -32.71 9.49 -18.94
N MET A 100 -33.63 10.43 -18.68
CA MET A 100 -33.62 11.24 -17.47
C MET A 100 -33.98 10.41 -16.24
N LYS A 101 -33.06 10.34 -15.29
CA LYS A 101 -33.22 9.63 -14.02
C LYS A 101 -32.74 10.48 -12.85
N ILE A 102 -33.42 10.32 -11.72
CA ILE A 102 -32.99 10.90 -10.44
C ILE A 102 -31.79 10.11 -9.92
N LYS A 103 -30.81 10.83 -9.37
CA LYS A 103 -29.62 10.31 -8.70
C LYS A 103 -29.75 10.54 -7.20
N ASP A 104 -29.48 9.52 -6.41
CA ASP A 104 -29.30 9.67 -4.96
C ASP A 104 -27.94 10.33 -4.66
N GLU A 105 -27.97 11.49 -4.01
CA GLU A 105 -26.80 12.27 -3.63
C GLU A 105 -26.65 12.39 -2.10
N SER A 106 -27.43 11.63 -1.34
CA SER A 106 -27.37 11.57 0.12
C SER A 106 -25.99 11.18 0.67
N ASN A 107 -25.18 10.44 -0.10
CA ASN A 107 -23.81 10.15 0.28
C ASN A 107 -22.91 11.36 0.02
N TRP A 108 -22.78 12.22 1.03
CA TRP A 108 -22.00 13.46 0.94
C TRP A 108 -20.57 13.25 0.42
N GLU A 109 -19.84 12.23 0.89
CA GLU A 109 -18.47 11.98 0.46
C GLU A 109 -18.40 11.65 -1.03
N TRP A 110 -19.22 10.72 -1.54
CA TRP A 110 -19.22 10.37 -2.96
C TRP A 110 -19.73 11.52 -3.83
N PHE A 111 -20.78 12.22 -3.37
CA PHE A 111 -21.34 13.39 -4.04
C PHE A 111 -20.31 14.49 -4.24
N ARG A 112 -19.43 14.73 -3.26
CA ARG A 112 -18.33 15.70 -3.37
C ARG A 112 -17.14 15.15 -4.16
N TRP A 113 -16.75 13.91 -3.88
CA TRP A 113 -15.53 13.33 -4.44
C TRP A 113 -15.64 12.98 -5.91
N SER A 114 -16.74 12.39 -6.40
CA SER A 114 -16.85 11.93 -7.79
C SER A 114 -16.75 13.09 -8.82
N PRO A 115 -17.48 14.22 -8.65
CA PRO A 115 -17.31 15.39 -9.51
C PRO A 115 -15.92 16.02 -9.39
N PHE A 116 -15.39 16.16 -8.18
CA PHE A 116 -14.03 16.65 -7.94
C PHE A 116 -12.97 15.78 -8.65
N ALA A 117 -13.12 14.46 -8.56
CA ALA A 117 -12.19 13.50 -9.12
C ALA A 117 -12.18 13.55 -10.65
N THR A 118 -13.35 13.65 -11.28
CA THR A 118 -13.46 13.74 -12.75
C THR A 118 -13.02 15.08 -13.32
N SER A 119 -13.46 16.19 -12.71
CA SER A 119 -13.26 17.54 -13.26
C SER A 119 -11.89 18.15 -12.96
N GLN A 120 -11.31 17.85 -11.80
CA GLN A 120 -10.10 18.53 -11.32
C GLN A 120 -8.94 17.55 -11.07
N TYR A 121 -9.17 16.48 -10.30
CA TYR A 121 -8.07 15.61 -9.85
C TYR A 121 -7.53 14.69 -10.94
N LEU A 122 -8.39 14.08 -11.76
CA LEU A 122 -7.96 13.19 -12.85
C LEU A 122 -7.10 13.93 -13.89
N PRO A 123 -7.48 15.12 -14.41
CA PRO A 123 -6.59 15.91 -15.25
C PRO A 123 -5.25 16.23 -14.59
N LEU A 124 -5.26 16.56 -13.28
CA LEU A 124 -4.04 16.83 -12.54
C LEU A 124 -3.15 15.58 -12.40
N LEU A 125 -3.72 14.39 -12.16
CA LEU A 125 -2.99 13.13 -12.11
C LEU A 125 -2.40 12.73 -13.47
N VAL A 126 -3.14 12.96 -14.56
CA VAL A 126 -2.63 12.76 -15.93
C VAL A 126 -1.46 13.69 -16.21
N GLY A 127 -1.61 14.99 -15.93
CA GLY A 127 -0.53 15.97 -16.06
C GLY A 127 0.68 15.63 -15.20
N HIS A 128 0.46 15.23 -13.95
CA HIS A 128 1.47 14.74 -13.03
C HIS A 128 2.26 13.57 -13.63
N SER A 129 1.60 12.50 -14.10
CA SER A 129 2.32 11.33 -14.63
C SER A 129 3.06 11.64 -15.91
N ILE A 130 2.56 12.56 -16.76
CA ILE A 130 3.32 13.04 -17.91
C ILE A 130 4.59 13.75 -17.42
N LEU A 131 4.47 14.73 -16.53
CA LEU A 131 5.63 15.47 -16.01
C LEU A 131 6.64 14.55 -15.32
N PHE A 132 6.17 13.66 -14.45
CA PHE A 132 7.03 12.79 -13.66
C PHE A 132 7.81 11.76 -14.50
N ASN A 133 7.22 11.27 -15.60
CA ASN A 133 7.88 10.29 -16.46
C ASN A 133 8.70 10.93 -17.60
N PHE A 134 8.34 12.13 -18.06
CA PHE A 134 9.04 12.80 -19.17
C PHE A 134 10.14 13.76 -18.73
N LEU A 135 9.97 14.54 -17.64
CA LEU A 135 11.00 15.48 -17.20
C LEU A 135 12.37 14.85 -16.92
N PRO A 136 12.48 13.64 -16.33
CA PRO A 136 13.77 12.98 -16.11
C PRO A 136 14.52 12.61 -17.40
N VAL A 137 13.81 12.52 -18.54
CA VAL A 137 14.42 12.24 -19.85
C VAL A 137 15.22 13.45 -20.36
N PHE A 138 14.77 14.67 -20.05
CA PHE A 138 15.35 15.90 -20.57
C PHE A 138 16.31 16.59 -19.58
N PHE A 139 16.08 16.43 -18.28
CA PHE A 139 16.78 17.20 -17.26
C PHE A 139 17.46 16.30 -16.21
N PRO A 140 18.63 16.72 -15.68
CA PRO A 140 19.26 16.06 -14.54
C PRO A 140 18.36 16.03 -13.29
N GLU A 141 18.57 15.04 -12.41
CA GLU A 141 17.76 14.78 -11.22
C GLU A 141 17.43 16.02 -10.38
N ARG A 142 18.45 16.85 -10.14
CA ARG A 142 18.32 18.05 -9.32
C ARG A 142 17.42 19.13 -9.94
N ILE A 143 17.41 19.24 -11.25
CA ILE A 143 16.67 20.29 -11.97
C ILE A 143 15.22 19.85 -12.14
N TRP A 144 15.01 18.61 -12.60
CA TRP A 144 13.66 18.13 -12.84
C TRP A 144 12.87 18.01 -11.54
N ASN A 145 13.48 17.62 -10.42
CA ASN A 145 12.80 17.57 -9.12
C ASN A 145 12.26 18.94 -8.69
N LYS A 146 13.02 20.01 -8.95
CA LYS A 146 12.58 21.38 -8.65
C LYS A 146 11.45 21.81 -9.57
N ILE A 147 11.58 21.57 -10.87
CA ILE A 147 10.54 21.89 -11.87
C ILE A 147 9.25 21.15 -11.52
N TYR A 148 9.35 19.84 -11.29
CA TYR A 148 8.23 19.00 -10.87
C TYR A 148 7.57 19.52 -9.59
N LEU A 149 8.36 19.81 -8.55
CA LEU A 149 7.83 20.32 -7.29
C LEU A 149 7.06 21.64 -7.49
N MET A 150 7.61 22.59 -8.25
CA MET A 150 6.93 23.86 -8.55
C MET A 150 5.61 23.64 -9.30
N LEU A 151 5.61 22.77 -10.33
CA LEU A 151 4.42 22.45 -11.11
C LEU A 151 3.38 21.68 -10.29
N SER A 152 3.79 20.78 -9.41
CA SER A 152 2.90 20.03 -8.52
C SER A 152 2.24 20.93 -7.48
N MET A 153 3.00 21.85 -6.88
CA MET A 153 2.43 22.87 -5.99
C MET A 153 1.48 23.81 -6.73
N ALA A 154 1.80 24.23 -7.96
CA ALA A 154 0.90 25.02 -8.79
C ALA A 154 -0.39 24.24 -9.14
N GLY A 155 -0.27 22.95 -9.45
CA GLY A 155 -1.41 22.06 -9.67
C GLY A 155 -2.27 21.89 -8.43
N SER A 156 -1.65 21.73 -7.26
CA SER A 156 -2.34 21.72 -5.95
C SER A 156 -3.07 23.03 -5.68
N ALA A 157 -2.45 24.18 -5.98
CA ALA A 157 -3.11 25.49 -5.86
C ALA A 157 -4.31 25.65 -6.80
N TRP A 158 -4.24 25.07 -8.01
CA TRP A 158 -5.35 25.08 -8.98
C TRP A 158 -6.53 24.20 -8.53
N VAL A 159 -6.26 23.00 -8.01
CA VAL A 159 -7.30 22.05 -7.59
C VAL A 159 -7.94 22.44 -6.25
N PHE A 160 -7.14 22.83 -5.25
CA PHE A 160 -7.63 23.08 -3.89
C PHE A 160 -7.88 24.55 -3.59
N THR A 161 -6.86 25.39 -3.82
CA THR A 161 -6.83 26.87 -3.77
C THR A 161 -5.43 27.33 -3.31
N PRO A 162 -4.97 28.53 -3.70
CA PRO A 162 -3.72 29.09 -3.19
C PRO A 162 -3.71 29.30 -1.67
N ARG A 163 -4.86 29.60 -1.06
CA ARG A 163 -4.98 29.79 0.39
C ARG A 163 -4.72 28.50 1.16
N LEU A 164 -5.28 27.38 0.70
CA LEU A 164 -5.03 26.07 1.30
C LEU A 164 -3.59 25.64 1.11
N LEU A 165 -3.00 25.87 -0.07
CA LEU A 165 -1.57 25.63 -0.30
C LEU A 165 -0.70 26.41 0.70
N LEU A 166 -0.97 27.71 0.88
CA LEU A 166 -0.24 28.54 1.83
C LEU A 166 -0.39 28.01 3.27
N ALA A 167 -1.60 27.68 3.69
CA ALA A 167 -1.86 27.08 5.00
C ALA A 167 -1.08 25.77 5.18
N SER A 168 -1.04 24.90 4.16
CA SER A 168 -0.25 23.67 4.16
C SER A 168 1.26 23.93 4.30
N LEU A 169 1.79 24.90 3.57
CA LEU A 169 3.21 25.26 3.66
C LEU A 169 3.56 25.83 5.04
N MET A 170 2.69 26.65 5.61
CA MET A 170 2.87 27.21 6.95
C MET A 170 2.88 26.11 8.03
N GLN A 171 1.93 25.16 8.01
CA GLN A 171 1.96 24.05 8.96
C GLN A 171 3.24 23.20 8.82
N GLY A 172 3.68 22.90 7.60
CA GLY A 172 4.90 22.13 7.36
C GLY A 172 6.15 22.85 7.86
N PHE A 173 6.25 24.16 7.62
CA PHE A 173 7.35 24.99 8.12
C PHE A 173 7.38 25.04 9.66
N LEU A 174 6.22 25.21 10.30
CA LEU A 174 6.12 25.23 11.76
C LEU A 174 6.58 23.90 12.37
N ILE A 175 6.02 22.77 11.93
CA ILE A 175 6.36 21.44 12.46
C ILE A 175 7.85 21.14 12.24
N LEU A 176 8.38 21.43 11.04
CA LEU A 176 9.79 21.25 10.73
C LEU A 176 10.69 22.14 11.62
N GLY A 177 10.30 23.40 11.84
CA GLY A 177 11.02 24.33 12.72
C GLY A 177 11.11 23.83 14.15
N PHE A 178 9.98 23.42 14.75
CA PHE A 178 9.93 22.81 16.08
C PHE A 178 10.78 21.53 16.15
N THR A 179 10.70 20.70 15.10
CA THR A 179 11.47 19.45 15.01
C THR A 179 12.98 19.70 15.00
N LEU A 180 13.45 20.67 14.21
CA LEU A 180 14.87 21.01 14.10
C LEU A 180 15.42 21.63 15.38
N TYR A 181 14.60 22.40 16.08
CA TYR A 181 14.96 23.06 17.34
C TYR A 181 15.04 22.08 18.50
N PHE A 182 13.99 21.30 18.77
CA PHE A 182 13.91 20.43 19.96
C PHE A 182 14.41 19.00 19.74
N ARG A 183 14.33 18.47 18.51
CA ARG A 183 14.82 17.13 18.11
C ARG A 183 14.27 15.98 18.96
N ARG A 184 12.98 16.03 19.29
CA ARG A 184 12.29 15.00 20.07
C ARG A 184 10.99 14.57 19.39
N THR A 185 10.70 13.27 19.43
CA THR A 185 9.50 12.69 18.83
C THR A 185 8.21 13.28 19.38
N PHE A 186 8.14 13.47 20.71
CA PHE A 186 6.96 14.07 21.35
C PHE A 186 6.68 15.51 20.87
N VAL A 187 7.71 16.28 20.51
CA VAL A 187 7.54 17.66 20.04
C VAL A 187 6.87 17.70 18.68
N VAL A 188 7.14 16.73 17.80
CA VAL A 188 6.45 16.61 16.51
C VAL A 188 4.94 16.49 16.73
N TRP A 189 4.53 15.56 17.60
CA TRP A 189 3.12 15.37 17.95
C TRP A 189 2.51 16.61 18.61
N LEU A 190 3.20 17.19 19.60
CA LEU A 190 2.72 18.38 20.31
C LEU A 190 2.52 19.56 19.35
N SER A 191 3.40 19.73 18.36
CA SER A 191 3.28 20.80 17.35
C SER A 191 2.12 20.57 16.37
N ALA A 192 1.73 19.33 16.13
CA ALA A 192 0.64 18.98 15.22
C ALA A 192 -0.76 19.07 15.87
N LEU A 193 -0.88 18.86 17.18
CA LEU A 193 -2.18 18.83 17.89
C LEU A 193 -3.01 20.13 17.75
N PRO A 194 -2.44 21.35 17.91
CA PRO A 194 -3.21 22.57 17.74
C PRO A 194 -3.75 22.73 16.31
N ILE A 195 -2.93 22.37 15.32
CA ILE A 195 -3.31 22.43 13.91
C ILE A 195 -4.46 21.44 13.66
N LEU A 196 -4.34 20.21 14.15
CA LEU A 196 -5.39 19.21 14.02
C LEU A 196 -6.69 19.65 14.71
N TYR A 197 -6.60 20.26 15.90
CA TYR A 197 -7.77 20.79 16.62
C TYR A 197 -8.50 21.86 15.80
N VAL A 198 -7.78 22.81 15.20
CA VAL A 198 -8.37 23.86 14.35
C VAL A 198 -8.99 23.25 13.11
N VAL A 199 -8.30 22.32 12.43
CA VAL A 199 -8.80 21.67 11.22
C VAL A 199 -10.09 20.87 11.47
N MET A 200 -10.22 20.23 12.64
CA MET A 200 -11.40 19.43 12.99
C MET A 200 -12.58 20.23 13.53
N ASN A 201 -12.36 21.31 14.29
CA ASN A 201 -13.42 22.05 14.98
C ASN A 201 -13.75 23.41 14.36
N HIS A 202 -12.81 23.99 13.62
CA HIS A 202 -12.89 25.34 13.07
C HIS A 202 -12.49 25.35 11.59
N THR A 203 -12.98 24.36 10.84
CA THR A 203 -12.66 24.17 9.42
C THR A 203 -13.05 25.39 8.58
N ASP A 204 -14.14 26.07 8.96
CA ASP A 204 -14.68 27.28 8.36
C ASP A 204 -13.73 28.48 8.44
N TRP A 205 -12.85 28.54 9.45
CA TRP A 205 -11.83 29.59 9.56
C TRP A 205 -10.75 29.47 8.48
N ILE A 206 -10.49 28.25 8.01
CA ILE A 206 -9.48 27.97 6.99
C ILE A 206 -10.07 28.20 5.60
N HIS A 207 -11.23 27.59 5.33
CA HIS A 207 -11.93 27.71 4.06
C HIS A 207 -13.40 27.30 4.20
N ASN A 208 -14.28 27.94 3.43
CA ASN A 208 -15.73 27.65 3.45
C ASN A 208 -16.09 26.21 3.04
N ASP A 209 -15.21 25.59 2.25
CA ASP A 209 -15.38 24.22 1.78
C ASP A 209 -14.67 23.21 2.68
N VAL A 210 -15.42 22.63 3.61
CA VAL A 210 -14.96 21.60 4.56
C VAL A 210 -14.32 20.40 3.85
N PHE A 211 -14.85 19.98 2.69
CA PHE A 211 -14.34 18.82 1.97
C PHE A 211 -12.89 19.05 1.52
N LEU A 212 -12.58 20.22 0.97
CA LEU A 212 -11.24 20.55 0.51
C LEU A 212 -10.25 20.70 1.66
N VAL A 213 -10.67 21.27 2.79
CA VAL A 213 -9.79 21.40 3.98
C VAL A 213 -9.42 20.02 4.50
N LEU A 214 -10.39 19.13 4.70
CA LEU A 214 -10.14 17.78 5.21
C LEU A 214 -9.31 16.94 4.24
N LEU A 215 -9.59 17.04 2.93
CA LEU A 215 -8.88 16.28 1.92
C LEU A 215 -7.42 16.71 1.76
N PHE A 216 -7.13 18.01 1.92
CA PHE A 216 -5.81 18.55 1.66
C PHE A 216 -4.99 18.80 2.93
N ILE A 217 -5.52 19.58 3.88
CA ILE A 217 -4.76 19.99 5.08
C ILE A 217 -4.49 18.81 5.99
N SER A 218 -5.47 17.93 6.21
CA SER A 218 -5.28 16.77 7.08
C SER A 218 -4.26 15.78 6.50
N TYR A 219 -4.29 15.49 5.19
CA TYR A 219 -3.35 14.54 4.58
C TYR A 219 -1.93 15.11 4.44
N THR A 220 -1.79 16.40 4.12
CA THR A 220 -0.48 17.06 4.12
C THR A 220 0.11 17.14 5.53
N LEU A 221 -0.73 17.34 6.57
CA LEU A 221 -0.32 17.24 7.97
C LEU A 221 0.26 15.86 8.30
N LEU A 222 -0.41 14.77 7.90
CA LEU A 222 0.10 13.40 8.08
C LEU A 222 1.47 13.22 7.41
N SER A 223 1.65 13.77 6.21
CA SER A 223 2.93 13.72 5.48
C SER A 223 4.03 14.47 6.24
N TYR A 224 3.76 15.68 6.73
CA TYR A 224 4.74 16.45 7.51
C TYR A 224 5.12 15.75 8.82
N ILE A 225 4.15 15.15 9.52
CA ILE A 225 4.41 14.34 10.71
C ILE A 225 5.31 13.15 10.35
N SER A 226 4.98 12.40 9.30
CA SER A 226 5.77 11.23 8.87
C SER A 226 7.22 11.60 8.56
N PHE A 227 7.44 12.68 7.82
CA PHE A 227 8.79 13.19 7.51
C PHE A 227 9.54 13.59 8.79
N CYS A 228 8.90 14.38 9.66
CA CYS A 228 9.56 14.91 10.86
C CYS A 228 9.89 13.82 11.88
N LEU A 229 9.04 12.80 12.03
CA LEU A 229 9.34 11.65 12.88
C LEU A 229 10.57 10.88 12.40
N GLU A 230 10.66 10.64 11.09
CA GLU A 230 11.83 9.96 10.52
C GLU A 230 13.10 10.82 10.66
N LEU A 231 12.97 12.14 10.50
CA LEU A 231 14.07 13.07 10.71
C LEU A 231 14.59 13.03 12.15
N VAL A 232 13.70 13.05 13.15
CA VAL A 232 14.10 12.92 14.57
C VAL A 232 14.86 11.62 14.80
N LYS A 233 14.34 10.50 14.32
CA LYS A 233 14.98 9.18 14.45
C LYS A 233 16.40 9.17 13.89
N HIS A 234 16.60 9.79 12.72
CA HIS A 234 17.93 9.93 12.11
C HIS A 234 18.87 10.86 12.91
N LEU A 235 18.34 11.91 13.54
CA LEU A 235 19.12 12.83 14.36
C LEU A 235 19.50 12.21 15.72
N GLU A 236 18.60 11.45 16.34
CA GLU A 236 18.84 10.72 17.60
C GLU A 236 19.86 9.58 17.38
N GLY A 237 19.69 8.75 16.35
CA GLY A 237 20.63 7.66 16.03
C GLY A 237 22.06 8.14 15.73
N LYS A 238 22.24 9.40 15.31
CA LYS A 238 23.57 10.02 15.16
C LYS A 238 24.20 10.47 16.47
N GLN A 239 23.41 10.78 17.49
CA GLN A 239 23.95 11.08 18.82
C GLN A 239 24.44 9.80 19.48
N GLU A 240 23.68 8.72 19.35
CA GLU A 240 24.06 7.39 19.84
C GLU A 240 25.27 6.82 19.07
N GLY A 241 25.28 6.88 17.74
CA GLY A 241 26.43 6.43 16.93
C GLY A 241 27.72 7.24 17.17
N LYS A 242 27.61 8.51 17.55
CA LYS A 242 28.76 9.33 17.99
C LYS A 242 29.24 8.99 19.40
N GLN A 243 28.36 8.45 20.27
CA GLN A 243 28.72 7.95 21.60
C GLN A 243 29.33 6.55 21.52
N VAL A 244 28.74 5.64 20.74
CA VAL A 244 29.25 4.27 20.51
C VAL A 244 30.57 4.30 19.73
N GLY A 245 30.69 5.12 18.69
CA GLY A 245 31.96 5.29 17.97
C GLY A 245 33.08 5.99 18.77
N LYS A 246 32.73 6.61 19.92
CA LYS A 246 33.71 7.06 20.93
C LYS A 246 34.08 5.96 21.92
N LEU A 247 33.18 5.01 22.20
CA LEU A 247 33.45 3.82 23.02
C LEU A 247 34.25 2.74 22.25
N GLU A 248 33.95 2.50 20.97
CA GLU A 248 34.68 1.54 20.12
C GLU A 248 36.12 2.00 19.84
N LYS A 249 36.36 3.32 19.71
CA LYS A 249 37.72 3.86 19.64
C LYS A 249 38.51 3.75 20.95
N HIS A 250 37.86 3.38 22.05
CA HIS A 250 38.49 3.11 23.33
C HIS A 250 38.60 1.61 23.64
N CYS A 251 38.03 0.74 22.81
CA CYS A 251 37.98 -0.71 22.95
C CYS A 251 38.63 -1.41 21.74
N ASP A 252 39.70 -0.84 21.20
CA ASP A 252 40.52 -1.46 20.13
C ASP A 252 42.03 -1.32 20.46
N LYS A 253 42.35 -1.62 21.72
CA LYS A 253 43.69 -1.93 22.22
C LYS A 253 43.58 -2.96 23.33
N GLN A 254 43.30 -4.22 22.96
CA GLN A 254 43.69 -5.46 23.66
C GLN A 254 42.87 -6.62 23.10
N GLN A 255 43.44 -7.41 22.19
CA GLN A 255 43.73 -8.83 22.38
C GLN A 255 44.11 -9.47 21.04
N THR A 256 45.27 -10.12 21.07
CA THR A 256 45.87 -10.90 20.00
C THR A 256 45.90 -12.36 20.47
N GLN A 257 45.78 -13.30 19.52
CA GLN A 257 46.19 -14.74 19.59
C GLN A 257 45.37 -15.63 20.54
N GLN A 258 45.11 -16.92 20.32
CA GLN A 258 45.57 -17.96 19.39
C GLN A 258 44.66 -19.20 19.63
N GLU A 259 44.36 -20.02 18.62
CA GLU A 259 44.12 -21.49 18.72
C GLU A 259 43.67 -22.03 17.34
N TYR A 260 44.01 -23.20 16.84
CA TYR A 260 45.20 -24.05 16.83
C TYR A 260 44.97 -25.01 15.63
N GLN A 261 46.00 -25.34 14.85
CA GLN A 261 45.91 -26.35 13.79
C GLN A 261 45.98 -27.78 14.37
N GLN A 262 45.24 -28.76 13.82
CA GLN A 262 45.78 -29.98 13.15
C GLN A 262 44.89 -31.24 13.21
N ASN A 263 44.81 -31.89 12.03
CA ASN A 263 44.82 -33.36 11.73
C ASN A 263 43.62 -34.24 12.15
N LYS A 264 43.24 -35.35 11.48
CA LYS A 264 43.88 -36.22 10.46
C LYS A 264 42.83 -37.11 9.75
N HIS A 265 43.17 -37.61 8.56
CA HIS A 265 42.46 -38.61 7.74
C HIS A 265 42.40 -40.05 8.31
N GLN A 266 41.39 -40.84 7.90
CA GLN A 266 41.45 -42.11 7.09
C GLN A 266 40.16 -42.94 7.28
N ASN A 267 39.30 -43.23 6.28
CA ASN A 267 39.37 -44.06 5.07
C ASN A 267 38.99 -45.55 5.28
N LYS A 268 38.03 -46.09 4.51
CA LYS A 268 37.94 -47.52 4.08
C LYS A 268 36.79 -47.78 3.06
N GLN A 269 37.22 -47.99 1.80
CA GLN A 269 36.88 -49.01 0.76
C GLN A 269 35.91 -50.16 1.16
N ASN A 270 35.08 -50.82 0.32
CA ASN A 270 34.93 -51.05 -1.14
C ASN A 270 33.54 -51.68 -1.38
N GLU A 271 32.84 -51.41 -2.51
CA GLU A 271 32.40 -52.49 -3.45
C GLU A 271 32.20 -51.81 -4.84
N GLU A 272 32.98 -52.18 -5.85
CA GLU A 272 32.92 -51.58 -7.19
C GLU A 272 32.74 -52.69 -8.23
N LYS A 273 31.60 -52.65 -8.94
CA LYS A 273 31.51 -52.93 -10.39
C LYS A 273 30.09 -52.80 -10.98
N HIS A 274 29.04 -52.80 -10.16
CA HIS A 274 27.71 -52.27 -10.56
C HIS A 274 27.48 -50.81 -10.11
N ARG A 275 28.35 -50.33 -9.21
CA ARG A 275 28.33 -48.98 -8.65
C ARG A 275 28.85 -47.93 -9.64
N GLU A 276 29.82 -48.21 -10.50
CA GLU A 276 30.44 -47.20 -11.38
C GLU A 276 29.46 -46.56 -12.38
N LYS A 277 28.54 -47.33 -12.99
CA LYS A 277 27.59 -46.78 -13.98
C LYS A 277 26.41 -46.01 -13.36
N TYR A 278 26.03 -46.36 -12.13
CA TYR A 278 25.03 -45.63 -11.34
C TYR A 278 25.66 -44.43 -10.62
N GLN A 279 26.86 -44.57 -10.07
CA GLN A 279 27.65 -43.50 -9.47
C GLN A 279 28.05 -42.45 -10.49
N GLU A 280 28.39 -42.80 -11.74
CA GLU A 280 28.72 -41.79 -12.74
C GLU A 280 27.48 -40.96 -13.14
N LYS A 281 26.29 -41.58 -13.21
CA LYS A 281 25.02 -40.85 -13.41
C LYS A 281 24.61 -40.03 -12.19
N GLN A 282 24.80 -40.57 -10.99
CA GLN A 282 24.47 -39.92 -9.73
C GLN A 282 25.42 -38.76 -9.46
N GLN A 283 26.73 -38.92 -9.70
CA GLN A 283 27.74 -37.86 -9.67
C GLN A 283 27.49 -36.81 -10.73
N LYS A 284 27.10 -37.16 -11.98
CA LYS A 284 26.71 -36.15 -12.98
C LYS A 284 25.43 -35.40 -12.60
N HIS A 285 24.48 -36.05 -11.94
CA HIS A 285 23.25 -35.41 -11.45
C HIS A 285 23.51 -34.52 -10.23
N GLU A 286 24.35 -34.98 -9.30
CA GLU A 286 24.81 -34.23 -8.13
C GLU A 286 25.68 -33.06 -8.54
N GLN A 287 26.59 -33.21 -9.51
CA GLN A 287 27.35 -32.11 -10.09
C GLN A 287 26.42 -31.08 -10.73
N LYS A 288 25.44 -31.50 -11.55
CA LYS A 288 24.45 -30.56 -12.12
C LYS A 288 23.60 -29.88 -11.06
N GLN A 289 23.24 -30.58 -9.98
CA GLN A 289 22.51 -30.00 -8.86
C GLN A 289 23.37 -29.04 -8.06
N GLN A 290 24.64 -29.37 -7.81
CA GLN A 290 25.61 -28.51 -7.14
C GLN A 290 25.91 -27.28 -7.98
N GLU A 291 26.08 -27.41 -9.29
CA GLU A 291 26.31 -26.29 -10.21
C GLU A 291 25.08 -25.38 -10.29
N LYS A 292 23.87 -25.96 -10.26
CA LYS A 292 22.61 -25.21 -10.15
C LYS A 292 22.48 -24.52 -8.79
N HIS A 293 22.85 -25.18 -7.70
CA HIS A 293 22.83 -24.60 -6.35
C HIS A 293 23.85 -23.47 -6.22
N GLN A 294 25.06 -23.66 -6.72
CA GLN A 294 26.12 -22.65 -6.80
C GLN A 294 25.68 -21.46 -7.64
N ASN A 295 25.08 -21.68 -8.82
CA ASN A 295 24.53 -20.59 -9.64
C ASN A 295 23.41 -19.82 -8.92
N ILE A 296 22.51 -20.52 -8.22
CA ILE A 296 21.45 -19.88 -7.43
C ILE A 296 22.04 -19.09 -6.26
N GLN A 297 23.04 -19.65 -5.57
CA GLN A 297 23.70 -19.05 -4.43
C GLN A 297 24.52 -17.83 -4.83
N GLN A 298 25.24 -17.91 -5.96
CA GLN A 298 25.97 -16.80 -6.56
C GLN A 298 25.02 -15.71 -7.06
N LYS A 299 23.86 -16.07 -7.62
CA LYS A 299 22.80 -15.12 -7.95
C LYS A 299 22.22 -14.45 -6.71
N HIS A 300 22.00 -15.19 -5.61
CA HIS A 300 21.58 -14.63 -4.33
C HIS A 300 22.64 -13.70 -3.73
N GLN A 301 23.91 -14.07 -3.77
CA GLN A 301 25.02 -13.23 -3.32
C GLN A 301 25.13 -11.95 -4.15
N ASN A 302 24.99 -12.04 -5.47
CA ASN A 302 24.97 -10.85 -6.35
C ASN A 302 23.77 -9.94 -6.06
N ILE A 303 22.59 -10.51 -5.77
CA ILE A 303 21.40 -9.74 -5.36
C ILE A 303 21.63 -9.09 -3.98
N GLN A 304 22.20 -9.83 -3.03
CA GLN A 304 22.53 -9.33 -1.69
C GLN A 304 23.58 -8.22 -1.75
N GLN A 305 24.66 -8.39 -2.51
CA GLN A 305 25.66 -7.34 -2.74
C GLN A 305 25.07 -6.14 -3.45
N LYS A 306 24.19 -6.34 -4.44
CA LYS A 306 23.48 -5.22 -5.09
C LYS A 306 22.59 -4.48 -4.09
N HIS A 307 21.88 -5.19 -3.21
CA HIS A 307 21.10 -4.59 -2.13
C HIS A 307 21.99 -3.85 -1.11
N GLN A 308 23.11 -4.43 -0.69
CA GLN A 308 24.06 -3.79 0.21
C GLN A 308 24.69 -2.53 -0.41
N ASN A 309 25.05 -2.57 -1.69
CA ASN A 309 25.56 -1.41 -2.42
C ASN A 309 24.50 -0.32 -2.58
N ILE A 310 23.24 -0.68 -2.82
CA ILE A 310 22.11 0.27 -2.83
C ILE A 310 21.90 0.87 -1.44
N GLN A 311 21.97 0.06 -0.38
CA GLN A 311 21.85 0.52 1.02
C GLN A 311 23.01 1.43 1.44
N GLN A 312 24.26 1.11 1.09
CA GLN A 312 25.41 1.98 1.33
C GLN A 312 25.32 3.27 0.51
N LYS A 313 24.87 3.19 -0.75
CA LYS A 313 24.60 4.37 -1.57
C LYS A 313 23.52 5.24 -0.94
N HIS A 314 22.46 4.64 -0.37
CA HIS A 314 21.45 5.35 0.42
C HIS A 314 22.04 6.01 1.66
N GLN A 315 22.86 5.32 2.45
CA GLN A 315 23.50 5.90 3.62
C GLN A 315 24.41 7.08 3.26
N ASN A 316 25.16 6.98 2.16
CA ASN A 316 26.03 8.05 1.68
C ASN A 316 25.24 9.24 1.10
N ILE A 317 24.13 8.97 0.39
CA ILE A 317 23.21 9.98 -0.12
C ILE A 317 22.48 10.69 1.04
N GLN A 318 22.04 9.94 2.05
CA GLN A 318 21.46 10.47 3.30
C GLN A 318 22.46 11.31 4.10
N GLN A 319 23.72 10.90 4.16
CA GLN A 319 24.79 11.71 4.76
C GLN A 319 25.08 12.99 3.96
N LYS A 320 24.91 12.98 2.63
CA LYS A 320 25.04 14.14 1.75
C LYS A 320 23.88 15.13 1.87
N TYR A 321 22.67 14.66 2.16
CA TYR A 321 21.47 15.48 2.36
C TYR A 321 21.45 16.29 3.67
N GLN A 322 22.46 16.11 4.52
CA GLN A 322 22.44 16.53 5.91
C GLN A 322 23.02 17.93 6.19
N LYS A 323 23.56 18.62 5.20
CA LYS A 323 24.30 19.88 5.43
C LYS A 323 23.51 21.18 5.27
N HIS A 324 22.30 21.18 4.68
CA HIS A 324 21.57 22.43 4.45
C HIS A 324 20.04 22.33 4.72
N PRO A 325 19.45 23.26 5.51
CA PRO A 325 18.03 23.24 5.86
C PRO A 325 17.10 23.36 4.63
N ILE A 326 17.56 24.06 3.58
CA ILE A 326 16.83 24.22 2.33
C ILE A 326 16.59 22.86 1.64
N HIS A 327 17.57 21.95 1.70
CA HIS A 327 17.43 20.63 1.09
C HIS A 327 16.43 19.75 1.85
N LEU A 328 16.39 19.85 3.19
CA LEU A 328 15.39 19.17 4.00
C LEU A 328 13.98 19.62 3.63
N LEU A 329 13.78 20.93 3.52
CA LEU A 329 12.51 21.50 3.11
C LEU A 329 12.12 21.03 1.71
N GLU A 330 13.03 21.10 0.75
CA GLU A 330 12.81 20.62 -0.62
C GLU A 330 12.37 19.16 -0.65
N ARG A 331 13.02 18.28 0.12
CA ARG A 331 12.68 16.85 0.16
C ARG A 331 11.35 16.58 0.85
N MET A 332 11.08 17.27 1.96
CA MET A 332 9.79 17.21 2.65
C MET A 332 8.65 17.63 1.72
N LEU A 333 8.82 18.76 1.03
CA LEU A 333 7.82 19.26 0.08
C LEU A 333 7.67 18.32 -1.12
N PHE A 334 8.76 17.77 -1.67
CA PHE A 334 8.69 16.80 -2.75
C PHE A 334 7.88 15.54 -2.37
N TYR A 335 8.08 15.04 -1.15
CA TYR A 335 7.30 13.93 -0.61
C TYR A 335 5.83 14.31 -0.41
N THR A 336 5.54 15.41 0.26
CA THR A 336 4.16 15.84 0.54
C THR A 336 3.38 16.17 -0.73
N PHE A 337 4.02 16.78 -1.73
CA PHE A 337 3.40 17.19 -2.98
C PHE A 337 3.60 16.18 -4.11
N TYR A 338 3.85 14.91 -3.80
CA TYR A 338 3.75 13.85 -4.80
C TYR A 338 2.28 13.51 -5.05
N GLN A 339 1.75 13.91 -6.21
CA GLN A 339 0.31 13.98 -6.46
C GLN A 339 -0.49 12.69 -6.21
N PRO A 340 0.01 11.49 -6.57
CA PRO A 340 -0.68 10.23 -6.28
C PRO A 340 -0.77 9.89 -4.79
N PHE A 341 0.16 10.36 -3.95
CA PHE A 341 0.14 10.12 -2.50
C PHE A 341 -0.24 11.36 -1.69
N LEU A 342 -0.60 12.47 -2.35
CA LEU A 342 -0.98 13.72 -1.70
C LEU A 342 -2.17 13.54 -0.74
N PHE A 343 -3.16 12.75 -1.15
CA PHE A 343 -4.31 12.37 -0.33
C PHE A 343 -4.82 10.99 -0.73
N SER A 344 -5.67 10.39 0.11
CA SER A 344 -6.26 9.05 -0.04
C SER A 344 -5.29 7.86 0.11
N LEU A 345 -4.05 7.94 -0.37
CA LEU A 345 -3.01 6.91 -0.18
C LEU A 345 -1.99 7.36 0.87
N ILE A 346 -1.98 6.70 2.02
CA ILE A 346 -1.04 7.01 3.10
C ILE A 346 0.22 6.16 2.93
N VAL A 347 1.30 6.80 2.46
CA VAL A 347 2.63 6.18 2.34
C VAL A 347 3.59 6.92 3.25
N LEU A 348 4.30 6.20 4.12
CA LEU A 348 5.26 6.80 5.04
C LEU A 348 6.50 7.31 4.29
N TYR A 349 7.13 8.37 4.79
CA TYR A 349 8.33 8.96 4.18
C TYR A 349 9.46 7.95 3.87
N PRO A 350 9.86 7.03 4.78
CA PRO A 350 10.92 6.06 4.47
C PRO A 350 10.58 5.16 3.28
N GLU A 351 9.32 4.79 3.16
CA GLU A 351 8.82 3.91 2.11
C GLU A 351 8.76 4.67 0.78
N PHE A 352 8.30 5.92 0.80
CA PHE A 352 8.37 6.80 -0.37
C PHE A 352 9.81 6.98 -0.87
N GLU A 353 10.76 7.27 0.02
CA GLU A 353 12.18 7.44 -0.34
C GLU A 353 12.78 6.18 -0.96
N ARG A 354 12.48 5.02 -0.37
CA ARG A 354 12.91 3.72 -0.87
C ARG A 354 12.36 3.47 -2.28
N GLN A 355 11.05 3.65 -2.47
CA GLN A 355 10.41 3.46 -3.77
C GLN A 355 10.99 4.43 -4.81
N TYR A 356 11.14 5.71 -4.46
CA TYR A 356 11.65 6.75 -5.35
C TYR A 356 13.05 6.43 -5.88
N ALA A 357 13.95 5.95 -5.01
CA ALA A 357 15.31 5.58 -5.43
C ALA A 357 15.35 4.31 -6.31
N GLU A 358 14.36 3.44 -6.19
CA GLU A 358 14.25 2.19 -6.95
C GLU A 358 13.49 2.35 -8.28
N ILE A 359 12.89 3.52 -8.57
CA ILE A 359 12.04 3.73 -9.76
C ILE A 359 12.74 3.28 -11.05
N ASN A 360 14.00 3.70 -11.26
CA ASN A 360 14.74 3.39 -12.48
C ASN A 360 15.21 1.92 -12.58
N ALA A 361 15.17 1.18 -11.47
CA ALA A 361 15.60 -0.21 -11.43
C ALA A 361 14.46 -1.19 -11.74
N LYS A 362 13.20 -0.76 -11.62
CA LYS A 362 12.02 -1.61 -11.78
C LYS A 362 11.43 -1.51 -13.18
N GLN A 363 11.04 -2.65 -13.75
CA GLN A 363 10.26 -2.69 -14.98
C GLN A 363 8.76 -2.55 -14.67
N ARG A 364 8.07 -1.70 -15.42
CA ARG A 364 6.62 -1.46 -15.27
C ARG A 364 5.84 -2.63 -15.84
N ASN A 365 4.90 -3.16 -15.05
CA ASN A 365 3.97 -4.20 -15.51
C ASN A 365 2.71 -3.57 -16.10
N TRP A 366 2.75 -3.25 -17.39
CA TRP A 366 1.64 -2.60 -18.10
C TRP A 366 0.34 -3.41 -18.10
N THR A 367 0.41 -4.73 -18.17
CA THR A 367 -0.79 -5.59 -18.09
C THR A 367 -1.52 -5.42 -16.75
N LYS A 368 -0.77 -5.37 -15.63
CA LYS A 368 -1.33 -5.13 -14.29
C LYS A 368 -1.94 -3.73 -14.20
N ILE A 369 -1.28 -2.72 -14.77
CA ILE A 369 -1.74 -1.32 -14.77
C ILE A 369 -3.04 -1.19 -15.57
N ILE A 370 -3.09 -1.71 -16.80
CA ILE A 370 -4.28 -1.67 -17.67
C ILE A 370 -5.45 -2.39 -17.00
N PHE A 371 -5.21 -3.57 -16.41
CA PHE A 371 -6.25 -4.29 -15.68
C PHE A 371 -6.78 -3.49 -14.47
N LYS A 372 -5.89 -2.82 -13.72
CA LYS A 372 -6.30 -1.96 -12.60
C LYS A 372 -7.10 -0.75 -13.09
N CYS A 373 -6.68 -0.13 -14.19
CA CYS A 373 -7.40 0.98 -14.83
C CYS A 373 -8.83 0.55 -15.23
N PHE A 374 -8.96 -0.55 -15.97
CA PHE A 374 -10.26 -1.10 -16.34
C PHE A 374 -11.12 -1.41 -15.11
N ARG A 375 -10.54 -2.05 -14.09
CA ARG A 375 -11.26 -2.40 -12.86
C ARG A 375 -11.78 -1.16 -12.13
N VAL A 376 -10.97 -0.11 -12.00
CA VAL A 376 -11.39 1.13 -11.32
C VAL A 376 -12.48 1.84 -12.13
N ALA A 377 -12.32 1.96 -13.45
CA ALA A 377 -13.33 2.56 -14.31
C ALA A 377 -14.66 1.80 -14.30
N PHE A 378 -14.61 0.47 -14.33
CA PHE A 378 -15.78 -0.40 -14.22
C PHE A 378 -16.53 -0.19 -12.91
N TRP A 379 -15.83 -0.20 -11.77
CA TRP A 379 -16.45 0.00 -10.46
C TRP A 379 -16.94 1.43 -10.25
N TRP A 380 -16.27 2.42 -10.81
CA TRP A 380 -16.76 3.80 -10.82
C TRP A 380 -18.09 3.89 -11.56
N ALA A 381 -18.17 3.35 -12.78
CA ALA A 381 -19.40 3.33 -13.56
C ALA A 381 -20.55 2.60 -12.83
N ILE A 382 -20.24 1.49 -12.15
CA ILE A 382 -21.23 0.79 -11.31
C ILE A 382 -21.71 1.66 -10.15
N CYS A 383 -20.82 2.35 -9.43
CA CYS A 383 -21.22 3.27 -8.35
C CYS A 383 -22.16 4.35 -8.87
N GLU A 384 -21.78 5.01 -9.96
CA GLU A 384 -22.60 6.07 -10.57
C GLU A 384 -23.96 5.54 -11.02
N LEU A 385 -23.98 4.40 -11.73
CA LEU A 385 -25.22 3.78 -12.19
C LEU A 385 -26.12 3.35 -11.02
N CYS A 386 -25.55 2.72 -9.99
CA CYS A 386 -26.29 2.18 -8.84
C CYS A 386 -27.12 3.26 -8.14
N LEU A 387 -26.57 4.47 -7.99
CA LEU A 387 -27.25 5.60 -7.33
C LEU A 387 -28.47 6.13 -8.10
N HIS A 388 -28.67 5.73 -9.37
CA HIS A 388 -29.87 6.06 -10.13
C HIS A 388 -31.02 5.06 -9.96
N PHE A 389 -30.73 3.85 -9.49
CA PHE A 389 -31.70 2.76 -9.40
C PHE A 389 -31.96 2.31 -7.96
N VAL A 390 -31.03 2.56 -7.05
CA VAL A 390 -31.09 2.08 -5.68
C VAL A 390 -30.79 3.23 -4.73
N TYR A 391 -31.80 3.62 -3.94
CA TYR A 391 -31.80 4.85 -3.13
C TYR A 391 -31.53 4.56 -1.65
N PHE A 392 -30.60 3.63 -1.37
CA PHE A 392 -30.33 3.14 -0.02
C PHE A 392 -29.85 4.26 0.93
N GLY A 393 -29.18 5.30 0.41
CA GLY A 393 -28.70 6.41 1.24
C GLY A 393 -29.83 7.36 1.62
N SER A 394 -30.64 7.77 0.64
CA SER A 394 -31.82 8.62 0.87
C SER A 394 -32.83 7.93 1.81
N ILE A 395 -33.06 6.63 1.61
CA ILE A 395 -33.92 5.84 2.48
C ILE A 395 -33.37 5.79 3.91
N ALA A 396 -32.05 5.60 4.09
CA ALA A 396 -31.44 5.52 5.40
C ALA A 396 -31.54 6.83 6.22
N LEU A 397 -31.69 7.98 5.54
CA LEU A 397 -31.92 9.28 6.18
C LEU A 397 -33.38 9.51 6.59
N ASP A 398 -34.35 8.81 5.99
CA ASP A 398 -35.77 8.89 6.37
C ASP A 398 -36.13 7.75 7.34
N THR A 399 -36.03 8.08 8.63
CA THR A 399 -36.33 7.15 9.73
C THR A 399 -37.78 6.68 9.73
N GLU A 400 -38.73 7.52 9.29
CA GLU A 400 -40.16 7.19 9.27
C GLU A 400 -40.46 6.12 8.21
N PHE A 401 -39.87 6.24 7.03
CA PHE A 401 -39.99 5.24 5.98
C PHE A 401 -39.26 3.95 6.36
N MET A 402 -38.03 4.05 6.89
CA MET A 402 -37.25 2.89 7.34
C MET A 402 -37.98 2.04 8.37
N GLN A 403 -38.72 2.65 9.31
CA GLN A 403 -39.51 1.92 10.31
C GLN A 403 -40.69 1.14 9.72
N LYS A 404 -41.23 1.58 8.58
CA LYS A 404 -42.36 0.93 7.89
C LYS A 404 -41.92 -0.21 6.98
N LEU A 405 -40.62 -0.34 6.71
CA LEU A 405 -40.12 -1.37 5.82
C LEU A 405 -40.20 -2.77 6.44
N PRO A 406 -40.52 -3.80 5.64
CA PRO A 406 -40.30 -5.19 6.01
C PRO A 406 -38.85 -5.45 6.47
N LYS A 407 -38.67 -6.36 7.43
CA LYS A 407 -37.37 -6.61 8.07
C LYS A 407 -36.28 -7.04 7.08
N ASP A 408 -36.64 -7.81 6.07
CA ASP A 408 -35.75 -8.25 5.00
C ASP A 408 -35.26 -7.07 4.14
N GLN A 409 -36.14 -6.12 3.81
CA GLN A 409 -35.77 -4.87 3.12
C GLN A 409 -34.88 -3.99 3.99
N PHE A 410 -35.25 -3.81 5.26
CA PHE A 410 -34.48 -3.02 6.22
C PHE A 410 -33.03 -3.54 6.36
N VAL A 411 -32.86 -4.84 6.56
CA VAL A 411 -31.52 -5.46 6.69
C VAL A 411 -30.75 -5.37 5.38
N SER A 412 -31.43 -5.55 4.24
CA SER A 412 -30.80 -5.47 2.92
C SER A 412 -30.29 -4.07 2.59
N ILE A 413 -30.98 -3.02 3.03
CA ILE A 413 -30.51 -1.63 2.92
C ILE A 413 -29.20 -1.45 3.70
N GLY A 414 -29.12 -1.95 4.94
CA GLY A 414 -27.88 -1.93 5.72
C GLY A 414 -26.72 -2.62 5.01
N MET A 415 -26.99 -3.78 4.37
CA MET A 415 -26.01 -4.48 3.55
C MET A 415 -25.57 -3.65 2.33
N ALA A 416 -26.51 -3.02 1.61
CA ALA A 416 -26.19 -2.17 0.46
C ALA A 416 -25.34 -0.95 0.84
N ILE A 417 -25.62 -0.30 1.98
CA ILE A 417 -24.79 0.79 2.51
C ILE A 417 -23.36 0.32 2.72
N GLY A 418 -23.16 -0.84 3.37
CA GLY A 418 -21.83 -1.41 3.59
C GLY A 418 -21.12 -1.82 2.29
N ALA A 419 -21.84 -2.39 1.34
CA ALA A 419 -21.31 -2.75 0.03
C ALA A 419 -20.87 -1.52 -0.77
N PHE A 420 -21.70 -0.48 -0.80
CA PHE A 420 -21.38 0.80 -1.43
C PHE A 420 -20.21 1.49 -0.73
N PHE A 421 -20.16 1.45 0.61
CA PHE A 421 -19.05 1.98 1.40
C PHE A 421 -17.71 1.33 1.01
N HIS A 422 -17.66 0.01 0.85
CA HIS A 422 -16.45 -0.64 0.35
C HIS A 422 -16.15 -0.24 -1.10
N LEU A 423 -17.17 -0.23 -1.96
CA LEU A 423 -16.99 -0.01 -3.40
C LEU A 423 -16.48 1.40 -3.71
N LYS A 424 -16.97 2.43 -3.02
CA LYS A 424 -16.44 3.80 -3.16
C LYS A 424 -14.95 3.86 -2.86
N TYR A 425 -14.45 3.17 -1.82
CA TYR A 425 -13.02 3.20 -1.49
C TYR A 425 -12.16 2.39 -2.46
N VAL A 426 -12.72 1.37 -3.12
CA VAL A 426 -12.04 0.72 -4.25
C VAL A 426 -11.73 1.73 -5.36
N VAL A 427 -12.62 2.70 -5.59
CA VAL A 427 -12.42 3.76 -6.59
C VAL A 427 -11.55 4.89 -6.05
N ILE A 428 -11.85 5.41 -4.85
CA ILE A 428 -11.12 6.53 -4.21
C ILE A 428 -9.63 6.21 -4.05
N PHE A 429 -9.28 5.01 -3.57
CA PHE A 429 -7.88 4.58 -3.45
C PHE A 429 -7.33 4.02 -4.77
N GLY A 430 -8.20 3.46 -5.61
CA GLY A 430 -7.82 2.87 -6.88
C GLY A 430 -7.30 3.88 -7.89
N LEU A 431 -7.95 5.05 -7.98
CA LEU A 431 -7.61 6.10 -8.94
C LEU A 431 -6.16 6.60 -8.80
N PRO A 432 -5.73 7.19 -7.68
CA PRO A 432 -4.33 7.61 -7.51
C PRO A 432 -3.35 6.44 -7.61
N ALA A 433 -3.74 5.24 -7.17
CA ALA A 433 -2.87 4.08 -7.21
C ALA A 433 -2.54 3.63 -8.65
N ILE A 434 -3.37 3.94 -9.64
CA ILE A 434 -3.04 3.70 -11.06
C ILE A 434 -1.86 4.58 -11.47
N PHE A 435 -1.92 5.88 -11.14
CA PHE A 435 -0.87 6.85 -11.51
C PHE A 435 0.44 6.60 -10.76
N ALA A 436 0.38 6.20 -9.49
CA ALA A 436 1.55 5.71 -8.77
C ALA A 436 2.24 4.53 -9.47
N LEU A 437 1.46 3.55 -9.96
CA LEU A 437 2.02 2.41 -10.71
C LEU A 437 2.59 2.82 -12.07
N ILE A 438 1.98 3.79 -12.75
CA ILE A 438 2.50 4.37 -13.99
C ILE A 438 3.88 5.02 -13.75
N ASP A 439 4.06 5.69 -12.62
CA ASP A 439 5.33 6.30 -12.23
C ASP A 439 6.39 5.28 -11.81
N GLY A 440 6.03 4.00 -11.64
CA GLY A 440 6.92 2.95 -11.14
C GLY A 440 6.97 2.84 -9.61
N MET A 441 6.08 3.54 -8.90
CA MET A 441 5.89 3.46 -7.45
C MET A 441 4.99 2.27 -7.07
N GLU A 442 5.03 1.89 -5.80
CA GLU A 442 4.26 0.78 -5.22
C GLU A 442 3.21 1.34 -4.25
N PRO A 443 1.97 1.61 -4.73
CA PRO A 443 0.91 2.08 -3.84
C PRO A 443 0.51 0.99 -2.83
N PRO A 444 -0.01 1.37 -1.65
CA PRO A 444 -0.59 0.44 -0.69
C PRO A 444 -1.68 -0.44 -1.31
N ASP A 445 -1.91 -1.59 -0.70
CA ASP A 445 -3.01 -2.46 -1.09
C ASP A 445 -4.37 -1.76 -0.88
N GLY A 446 -5.32 -2.07 -1.77
CA GLY A 446 -6.67 -1.52 -1.70
C GLY A 446 -7.49 -2.12 -0.56
N PRO A 447 -8.71 -1.61 -0.33
CA PRO A 447 -9.54 -2.07 0.76
C PRO A 447 -9.91 -3.55 0.57
N ILE A 448 -9.92 -4.30 1.67
CA ILE A 448 -10.38 -5.68 1.69
C ILE A 448 -11.91 -5.68 1.58
N CYS A 449 -12.45 -6.62 0.80
CA CYS A 449 -13.89 -6.81 0.70
C CYS A 449 -14.50 -7.07 2.08
N ILE A 450 -15.43 -6.21 2.50
CA ILE A 450 -16.06 -6.26 3.83
C ILE A 450 -16.73 -7.63 4.09
N SER A 451 -17.32 -8.23 3.05
CA SER A 451 -17.94 -9.56 3.11
C SER A 451 -16.96 -10.72 3.23
N ARG A 452 -15.65 -10.48 3.03
CA ARG A 452 -14.58 -11.48 3.19
C ARG A 452 -13.85 -11.36 4.53
N VAL A 453 -14.09 -10.30 5.29
CA VAL A 453 -13.40 -10.06 6.56
C VAL A 453 -13.88 -11.09 7.60
N SER A 454 -12.97 -11.98 8.00
CA SER A 454 -13.25 -13.02 9.01
C SER A 454 -12.83 -12.64 10.43
N LEU A 455 -12.09 -11.54 10.57
CA LEU A 455 -11.56 -11.05 11.85
C LEU A 455 -11.76 -9.55 11.93
N TYR A 456 -12.40 -9.07 12.99
CA TYR A 456 -12.59 -7.63 13.22
C TYR A 456 -11.26 -6.86 13.30
N SER A 457 -10.16 -7.49 13.73
CA SER A 457 -8.82 -6.87 13.72
C SER A 457 -8.29 -6.57 12.32
N LYS A 458 -8.90 -7.14 11.26
CA LYS A 458 -8.57 -6.89 9.86
C LYS A 458 -9.48 -5.87 9.18
N ILE A 459 -10.57 -5.42 9.82
CA ILE A 459 -11.50 -4.49 9.16
C ILE A 459 -10.88 -3.10 8.96
N TRP A 460 -9.94 -2.74 9.84
CA TRP A 460 -9.23 -1.46 9.87
C TRP A 460 -7.78 -1.54 9.34
N ARG A 461 -7.40 -2.67 8.75
CA ARG A 461 -6.08 -2.91 8.13
C ARG A 461 -6.26 -3.15 6.66
#